data_AF-A0A031K152-F1
#
_entry.id   AF-A0A031K152-F1
#
_cell.length_a   1.000
_cell.length_b   1.000
_cell.length_c   1.000
_cell.angle_alpha   90.00
_cell.angle_beta   90.00
_cell.angle_gamma   90.00
#
_symmetry.space_group_name_H-M   'P 1'
#
loop_
_entity.id
_entity.type
_entity.pdbx_description
1 polymer ?
#
loop_
_entity_poly.entity_id
_entity_poly.type
_entity_poly.pdbx_seq_one_letter_code
_entity_poly.pdbx_strand_id
1 'polypeptide(L)' 'MSQPKPDRDPAALRFAIINIVRIAGVAFVVLGLLMTQGRIFPGAPAWVAYLLLANGLIDAFVLPAILIRKWRTPK' A
#
# COMPACT_ATOMS: atom_id res chain seq x y z
N MET A 1 -17.29 -1.54 -38.52
CA MET A 1 -16.43 -0.53 -37.87
C MET A 1 -16.02 -1.06 -36.51
N SER A 2 -14.85 -1.68 -36.42
CA SER A 2 -14.31 -2.14 -35.13
C SER A 2 -13.73 -0.92 -34.40
N GLN A 3 -14.37 -0.53 -33.29
CA GLN A 3 -13.94 0.59 -32.44
C GLN A 3 -12.47 0.38 -32.00
N PRO A 4 -11.60 1.39 -32.06
CA PRO A 4 -10.26 1.28 -31.47
C PRO A 4 -10.44 1.15 -29.96
N LYS A 5 -10.01 0.01 -29.41
CA LYS A 5 -9.99 -0.21 -27.96
C LYS A 5 -9.07 0.89 -27.38
N PRO A 6 -9.51 1.72 -26.43
CA PRO A 6 -8.66 2.77 -25.90
C PRO A 6 -7.41 2.11 -25.32
N ASP A 7 -6.25 2.45 -25.87
CA ASP A 7 -4.96 2.03 -25.33
C ASP A 7 -4.89 2.55 -23.90
N ARG A 8 -5.13 1.66 -22.94
CA ARG A 8 -5.09 1.98 -21.52
C ARG A 8 -3.66 2.39 -21.23
N ASP A 9 -3.41 3.68 -21.04
CA ASP A 9 -2.07 4.19 -20.78
C ASP A 9 -1.47 3.45 -19.57
N PRO A 10 -0.46 2.59 -19.79
CA PRO A 10 0.13 1.81 -18.71
C PRO A 10 0.76 2.71 -17.65
N ALA A 11 1.10 3.97 -17.96
CA ALA A 11 1.57 4.94 -16.98
C ALA A 11 0.47 5.29 -15.96
N ALA A 12 -0.74 5.61 -16.41
CA ALA A 12 -1.86 5.96 -15.53
C ALA A 12 -2.22 4.80 -14.57
N LEU A 13 -2.20 3.56 -15.07
CA LEU A 13 -2.45 2.38 -14.26
C LEU A 13 -1.36 2.18 -13.19
N ARG A 14 -0.09 2.37 -13.56
CA ARG A 14 1.05 2.31 -12.62
C ARG A 14 0.91 3.35 -11.50
N PHE A 15 0.61 4.59 -11.86
CA PHE A 15 0.37 5.64 -10.87
C PHE A 15 -0.79 5.31 -9.93
N ALA A 16 -1.91 4.79 -10.46
CA ALA A 16 -3.05 4.38 -9.64
C ALA A 16 -2.66 3.28 -8.64
N ILE A 17 -1.93 2.24 -9.09
CA ILE A 17 -1.47 1.14 -8.23
C ILE A 17 -0.57 1.66 -7.09
N ILE A 18 0.42 2.51 -7.39
CA ILE A 18 1.33 3.06 -6.38
C ILE A 18 0.56 3.86 -5.31
N ASN A 19 -0.45 4.64 -5.72
CA ASN A 19 -1.27 5.40 -4.78
C ASN A 19 -2.16 4.50 -3.92
N ILE A 20 -2.78 3.48 -4.52
CA ILE A 20 -3.60 2.51 -3.78
C ILE A 20 -2.75 1.79 -2.73
N VAL A 21 -1.54 1.35 -3.09
CA VAL A 21 -0.62 0.68 -2.15
C VAL A 21 -0.24 1.61 -0.99
N ARG A 22 0.03 2.89 -1.27
CA ARG A 22 0.30 3.88 -0.20
C ARG A 22 -0.89 4.05 0.73
N ILE A 23 -2.09 4.23 0.18
CA ILE A 23 -3.31 4.41 0.99
C ILE A 23 -3.57 3.16 1.82
N ALA A 24 -3.41 1.97 1.25
CA ALA A 24 -3.54 0.71 1.97
C ALA A 24 -2.51 0.58 3.12
N GLY A 25 -1.24 0.92 2.87
CA GLY A 25 -0.21 0.94 3.91
C GLY A 25 -0.54 1.92 5.05
N VAL A 26 -0.97 3.14 4.72
CA VAL A 26 -1.43 4.12 5.73
C VAL A 26 -2.64 3.60 6.51
N ALA A 27 -3.59 2.95 5.84
CA ALA A 27 -4.73 2.32 6.52
C ALA A 27 -4.26 1.24 7.51
N PHE A 28 -3.28 0.40 7.15
CA PHE A 28 -2.70 -0.57 8.08
C PHE A 28 -2.00 0.08 9.27
N VAL A 29 -1.31 1.21 9.07
CA VAL A 29 -0.71 1.97 10.18
C VAL A 29 -1.80 2.50 11.12
N VAL A 30 -2.88 3.07 10.58
CA VAL A 30 -4.00 3.56 11.39
C VAL A 30 -4.67 2.42 12.16
N LEU A 31 -4.89 1.28 11.52
CA LEU A 31 -5.42 0.08 12.18
C LEU A 31 -4.48 -0.41 13.29
N GLY A 32 -3.18 -0.46 13.05
CA GLY A 32 -2.18 -0.81 14.06
C GLY A 32 -2.19 0.16 15.24
N LEU A 33 -2.30 1.46 14.99
CA LEU A 33 -2.41 2.48 16.04
C LEU A 33 -3.69 2.28 16.87
N LEU A 34 -4.84 2.05 16.22
CA LEU A 34 -6.10 1.78 16.90
C LEU A 34 -6.05 0.46 17.71
N MET A 35 -5.29 -0.54 17.26
CA MET A 35 -5.01 -1.76 18.02
C MET A 35 -4.12 -1.47 19.24
N THR A 36 -3.09 -0.62 19.12
CA THR A 36 -2.27 -0.24 20.28
C THR A 36 -3.06 0.51 21.36
N GLN A 37 -4.11 1.25 20.96
CA GLN A 37 -5.03 1.92 21.87
C GLN A 37 -6.07 0.98 22.49
N GLY A 38 -6.07 -0.31 22.12
CA GLY A 38 -7.04 -1.29 22.62
C GLY A 38 -8.47 -1.05 22.12
N ARG A 39 -8.68 -0.18 21.13
CA ARG A 39 -10.03 0.08 20.56
C ARG A 39 -10.54 -1.06 19.69
N ILE A 40 -9.61 -1.82 19.11
CA ILE A 40 -9.87 -2.98 18.27
C ILE A 40 -8.98 -4.12 18.73
N PHE A 41 -9.54 -5.33 18.81
CA PHE A 41 -8.88 -6.53 19.33
C PHE A 41 -8.25 -6.35 20.73
N PRO A 42 -9.03 -6.03 21.78
CA PRO A 42 -8.51 -5.76 23.13
C PRO A 42 -7.80 -6.95 23.79
N GLY A 43 -7.95 -8.17 23.26
CA GLY A 43 -7.22 -9.37 23.71
C GLY A 43 -5.97 -9.71 22.89
N ALA A 44 -5.65 -8.92 21.84
CA ALA A 44 -4.47 -9.17 21.03
C ALA A 44 -3.19 -8.75 21.78
N PRO A 45 -2.11 -9.55 21.72
CA PRO A 45 -0.83 -9.16 22.29
C PRO A 45 -0.28 -7.87 21.67
N ALA A 46 0.28 -6.98 22.48
CA ALA A 46 0.80 -5.69 22.03
C ALA A 46 1.84 -5.81 20.89
N TRP A 47 2.64 -6.88 20.89
CA TRP A 47 3.62 -7.14 19.82
C TRP A 47 2.98 -7.30 18.44
N VAL A 48 1.74 -7.81 18.36
CA VAL A 48 1.01 -7.94 17.09
C VAL A 48 0.67 -6.56 16.53
N ALA A 49 0.25 -5.63 17.38
CA ALA A 49 -0.04 -4.25 16.97
C ALA A 49 1.23 -3.54 16.47
N TYR A 50 2.37 -3.77 17.12
CA TYR A 50 3.66 -3.24 16.66
C TYR A 50 4.12 -3.84 15.32
N LEU A 51 3.94 -5.15 15.12
CA LEU A 51 4.21 -5.78 13.83
C LEU A 51 3.32 -5.23 12.72
N LEU A 52 2.02 -5.01 13.01
CA LEU A 52 1.10 -4.44 12.04
C LEU A 52 1.46 -3.00 11.68
N LEU A 53 1.85 -2.19 12.67
CA LEU A 53 2.38 -0.84 12.45
C LEU A 53 3.63 -0.84 11.58
N ALA A 54 4.61 -1.69 11.90
CA ALA A 54 5.85 -1.81 11.14
C ALA A 54 5.57 -2.26 9.70
N ASN A 55 4.72 -3.27 9.52
CA ASN A 55 4.32 -3.77 8.21
C ASN A 55 3.59 -2.69 7.39
N GLY A 56 2.65 -1.97 7.99
CA GLY A 56 1.94 -0.87 7.33
C GLY A 56 2.89 0.25 6.87
N LEU A 57 3.91 0.57 7.68
CA LEU A 57 4.96 1.52 7.29
C LEU A 57 5.78 1.00 6.10
N ILE A 58 6.18 -0.28 6.14
CA ILE A 58 6.92 -0.92 5.05
C ILE A 58 6.08 -0.90 3.76
N ASP A 59 4.80 -1.25 3.83
CA ASP A 59 3.90 -1.24 2.68
C ASP A 59 3.64 0.18 2.15
N ALA A 60 3.55 1.17 3.04
CA ALA A 60 3.33 2.57 2.66
C ALA A 60 4.56 3.23 2.02
N PHE A 61 5.78 2.82 2.37
CA PHE A 61 7.01 3.50 1.93
C PHE A 61 7.93 2.63 1.07
N VAL A 62 8.14 1.36 1.43
CA VAL A 62 9.10 0.45 0.79
C VAL A 62 8.51 -0.16 -0.48
N LEU A 63 7.29 -0.73 -0.42
CA LEU A 63 6.61 -1.29 -1.59
C LEU A 63 6.49 -0.28 -2.75
N PRO A 64 5.98 0.94 -2.56
CA PRO A 64 5.89 1.92 -3.65
C PRO A 64 7.26 2.35 -4.17
N ALA A 65 8.29 2.45 -3.31
CA ALA A 65 9.66 2.74 -3.75
C ALA A 65 10.24 1.62 -4.64
N ILE A 66 9.95 0.35 -4.31
CA ILE A 66 10.34 -0.82 -5.13
C ILE A 66 9.57 -0.81 -6.45
N LEU A 67 8.25 -0.58 -6.43
CA LEU A 67 7.42 -0.51 -7.65
C LEU A 67 7.90 0.60 -8.59
N ILE A 68 8.20 1.79 -8.05
CA ILE A 68 8.76 2.90 -8.81
C ILE A 68 10.09 2.49 -9.44
N ARG A 69 11.03 1.90 -8.67
CA ARG A 69 12.31 1.43 -9.22
C ARG A 69 12.13 0.38 -10.33
N LYS A 70 11.24 -0.59 -10.12
CA LYS A 70 10.99 -1.68 -11.08
C LYS A 70 10.42 -1.15 -12.39
N TRP A 71 9.50 -0.19 -12.34
CA TRP A 71 8.85 0.38 -13.52
C TRP A 71 9.61 1.53 -14.17
N ARG A 72 10.56 2.11 -13.45
CA ARG A 72 11.45 3.14 -13.99
C ARG A 72 12.51 2.55 -14.92
N THR A 73 12.72 1.23 -14.95
CA THR A 73 13.77 0.57 -15.76
C THR A 73 13.51 0.72 -17.26
N PRO A 74 14.31 1.53 -17.97
CA PRO A 74 14.41 1.50 -19.43
C PRO A 74 15.71 0.75 -19.75
N LYS A 75 15.60 -0.53 -20.11
CA LYS A 75 16.63 -1.19 -20.89
C LYS A 75 15.99 -1.72 -22.15
#